data_AF-A0A965Z0V1-F1
#
_entry.id   AF-A0A965Z0V1-F1
#
_cell.length_a   1.000
_cell.length_b   1.000
_cell.length_c   1.000
_cell.angle_alpha   90.00
_cell.angle_beta   90.00
_cell.angle_gamma   90.00
#
_symmetry.space_group_name_H-M   'P 1'
#
loop_
_entity.id
_entity.type
_entity.pdbx_description
1 polymer ?
#
loop_
_entity_poly.entity_id
_entity_poly.type
_entity_poly.pdbx_seq_one_letter_code
_entity_poly.pdbx_strand_id
1 'polypeptide(L)'
;MARRNRKNGEEGHRAMLWSFALLGVAAALAGIYLGLVNACDNLGRQIKTLEANRAELRKQVVNEERNWTMARSIGNMERLLAAHGLAMTFPQERNIIRLQATEPDQPAQYALRSAPPLRD
;
A
#
# COMPACT_ATOMS: atom_id res chain seq x y z
N MET A 1 81.66 -20.16 -12.84
CA MET A 1 80.51 -20.39 -11.94
C MET A 1 79.72 -19.08 -11.82
N ALA A 2 78.57 -18.97 -12.49
CA ALA A 2 77.81 -17.73 -12.54
C ALA A 2 76.93 -17.58 -11.28
N ARG A 3 77.16 -16.53 -10.49
CA ARG A 3 76.34 -16.16 -9.32
C ARG A 3 74.96 -15.70 -9.79
N ARG A 4 73.93 -16.48 -9.47
CA ARG A 4 72.52 -16.18 -9.76
C ARG A 4 72.05 -15.03 -8.85
N ASN A 5 71.58 -13.95 -9.47
CA ASN A 5 71.24 -12.69 -8.81
C ASN A 5 69.89 -12.81 -8.06
N ARG A 6 69.90 -12.65 -6.73
CA ARG A 6 68.76 -12.91 -5.80
C ARG A 6 67.82 -11.70 -5.60
N LYS A 7 67.87 -10.69 -6.49
CA LYS A 7 67.20 -9.41 -6.25
C LYS A 7 65.77 -9.30 -6.81
N ASN A 8 65.36 -10.20 -7.70
CA ASN A 8 64.07 -10.09 -8.40
C ASN A 8 62.89 -10.80 -7.69
N GLY A 9 63.07 -11.27 -6.45
CA GLY A 9 62.04 -12.03 -5.72
C GLY A 9 60.92 -11.18 -5.12
N GLU A 10 61.20 -9.92 -4.75
CA GLU A 10 60.24 -9.06 -4.04
C GLU A 10 59.24 -8.35 -4.97
N GLU A 11 59.62 -8.10 -6.23
CA GLU A 11 58.74 -7.46 -7.23
C GLU A 11 57.56 -8.37 -7.64
N GLY A 12 57.79 -9.68 -7.72
CA GLY A 12 56.75 -10.66 -8.04
C GLY A 12 55.64 -10.73 -6.99
N HIS A 13 56.00 -10.64 -5.69
CA HIS A 13 55.02 -10.68 -4.60
C HIS A 13 54.15 -9.43 -4.58
N ARG A 14 54.73 -8.25 -4.82
CA ARG A 14 53.97 -7.00 -4.94
C ARG A 14 53.01 -7.04 -6.12
N ALA A 15 53.46 -7.43 -7.32
CA ALA A 15 52.60 -7.55 -8.49
C ALA A 15 51.42 -8.52 -8.25
N MET A 16 51.69 -9.64 -7.57
CA MET A 16 50.67 -10.60 -7.17
C MET A 16 49.64 -10.00 -6.20
N LEU A 17 50.07 -9.29 -5.15
CA LEU A 17 49.16 -8.61 -4.21
C LEU A 17 48.29 -7.55 -4.90
N TRP A 18 48.87 -6.75 -5.80
CA TRP A 18 48.11 -5.77 -6.58
C TRP A 18 47.08 -6.42 -7.51
N SER A 19 47.42 -7.54 -8.14
CA SER A 19 46.47 -8.27 -8.97
C SER A 19 45.27 -8.81 -8.17
N PHE A 20 45.50 -9.35 -6.98
CA PHE A 20 44.41 -9.80 -6.11
C PHE A 20 43.56 -8.65 -5.58
N ALA A 21 44.18 -7.51 -5.24
CA ALA A 21 43.43 -6.33 -4.84
C ALA A 21 42.53 -5.83 -5.98
N LEU A 22 43.04 -5.77 -7.21
CA LEU A 22 42.28 -5.31 -8.37
C LEU A 22 41.15 -6.29 -8.72
N LEU A 23 41.41 -7.60 -8.63
CA LEU A 23 40.40 -8.63 -8.83
C LEU A 23 39.33 -8.60 -7.73
N GLY A 24 39.71 -8.33 -6.48
CA GLY A 24 38.77 -8.14 -5.38
C GLY A 24 37.85 -6.93 -5.60
N VAL A 25 38.40 -5.80 -6.05
CA VAL A 25 37.61 -4.61 -6.40
C VAL A 25 36.67 -4.91 -7.57
N ALA A 26 37.14 -5.59 -8.61
CA ALA A 26 36.30 -5.97 -9.75
C ALA A 26 35.16 -6.91 -9.33
N ALA A 27 35.43 -7.89 -8.47
CA ALA A 27 34.43 -8.80 -7.93
C ALA A 27 33.40 -8.07 -7.06
N ALA A 28 33.83 -7.11 -6.23
CA ALA A 28 32.93 -6.28 -5.43
C ALA A 28 31.99 -5.44 -6.32
N LEU A 29 32.53 -4.79 -7.35
CA LEU A 29 31.74 -4.02 -8.32
C LEU A 29 30.73 -4.90 -9.07
N ALA A 30 31.14 -6.09 -9.51
CA ALA A 30 30.25 -7.05 -10.15
C ALA A 30 29.13 -7.51 -9.20
N GLY A 31 29.45 -7.77 -7.93
CA GLY A 31 28.46 -8.13 -6.91
C GLY A 31 27.45 -7.01 -6.65
N ILE A 32 27.92 -5.77 -6.54
CA ILE A 32 27.06 -4.59 -6.38
C ILE A 32 26.13 -4.43 -7.59
N TYR A 33 26.67 -4.55 -8.80
CA TYR A 33 25.88 -4.45 -10.03
C TYR A 33 24.79 -5.51 -10.10
N LEU A 34 25.12 -6.77 -9.82
CA LEU A 34 24.14 -7.86 -9.81
C LEU A 34 23.07 -7.66 -8.72
N GLY A 35 23.48 -7.17 -7.54
CA GLY A 35 22.57 -6.82 -6.46
C GLY A 35 21.59 -5.72 -6.86
N LEU A 36 22.07 -4.67 -7.54
CA LEU A 36 21.23 -3.59 -8.09
C LEU A 36 20.24 -4.11 -9.12
N VAL A 37 20.69 -4.95 -10.06
CA VAL A 37 19.80 -5.54 -11.09
C VAL A 37 18.69 -6.36 -10.44
N ASN A 38 19.03 -7.22 -9.48
CA ASN A 38 18.04 -8.03 -8.77
C ASN A 38 17.08 -7.18 -7.92
N ALA A 39 17.60 -6.12 -7.28
CA ALA A 39 16.76 -5.18 -6.53
C ALA A 39 15.78 -4.43 -7.44
N CYS A 40 16.24 -3.97 -8.62
CA CYS A 40 15.39 -3.34 -9.62
C CYS A 40 14.30 -4.29 -10.13
N ASP A 41 14.64 -5.55 -10.41
CA ASP A 41 13.66 -6.55 -10.84
C ASP A 41 12.61 -6.83 -9.76
N ASN A 42 13.05 -6.94 -8.50
CA ASN A 42 12.14 -7.16 -7.37
C ASN A 42 11.21 -5.95 -7.16
N LEU A 43 11.73 -4.73 -7.21
CA LEU A 43 10.94 -3.50 -7.14
C LEU A 43 9.94 -3.42 -8.31
N GLY A 44 10.36 -3.76 -9.52
CA GLY A 44 9.48 -3.79 -10.69
C GLY A 44 8.32 -4.78 -10.53
N ARG A 45 8.57 -5.95 -9.93
CA ARG A 45 7.51 -6.92 -9.60
C ARG A 45 6.56 -6.37 -8.55
N GLN A 46 7.08 -5.75 -7.49
CA GLN A 46 6.26 -5.16 -6.43
C GLN A 46 5.39 -4.02 -6.93
N ILE A 47 5.91 -3.17 -7.82
CA ILE A 47 5.12 -2.11 -8.44
C ILE A 47 3.96 -2.72 -9.24
N LYS A 48 4.24 -3.74 -10.07
CA LYS A 48 3.20 -4.42 -10.86
C LYS A 48 2.13 -5.06 -9.99
N THR A 49 2.49 -5.69 -8.86
CA THR A 49 1.50 -6.29 -7.95
C THR A 49 0.65 -5.21 -7.27
N LEU A 50 1.26 -4.11 -6.84
CA LEU A 50 0.53 -2.97 -6.26
C LEU A 50 -0.40 -2.31 -7.28
N GLU A 51 0.02 -2.15 -8.53
CA GLU A 51 -0.81 -1.63 -9.62
C GLU A 51 -2.00 -2.55 -9.91
N ALA A 52 -1.77 -3.87 -9.96
CA ALA A 52 -2.83 -4.86 -10.14
C ALA A 52 -3.85 -4.80 -9.00
N ASN A 53 -3.38 -4.78 -7.75
CA ASN A 53 -4.23 -4.67 -6.57
C ASN A 53 -5.04 -3.37 -6.58
N ARG A 54 -4.42 -2.24 -6.94
CA ARG A 54 -5.12 -0.96 -7.06
C ARG A 54 -6.20 -1.01 -8.13
N ALA A 55 -5.93 -1.64 -9.26
CA ALA A 55 -6.92 -1.79 -10.33
C ALA A 55 -8.10 -2.67 -9.88
N GLU A 56 -7.84 -3.74 -9.13
CA GLU A 56 -8.87 -4.61 -8.58
C GLU A 56 -9.73 -3.92 -7.51
N LEU A 57 -9.10 -3.27 -6.53
CA LEU A 57 -9.79 -2.47 -5.51
C LEU A 57 -10.67 -1.39 -6.13
N ARG A 58 -10.17 -0.71 -7.18
CA ARG A 58 -10.97 0.29 -7.90
C ARG A 58 -12.22 -0.31 -8.54
N LYS A 59 -12.13 -1.54 -9.08
CA LYS A 59 -13.31 -2.24 -9.63
C LYS A 59 -14.30 -2.59 -8.51
N GLN A 60 -13.81 -3.04 -7.36
CA GLN A 60 -14.64 -3.35 -6.19
C GLN A 60 -15.38 -2.10 -5.71
N VAL A 61 -14.68 -0.98 -5.53
CA VAL A 61 -15.29 0.29 -5.11
C VAL A 61 -16.38 0.74 -6.08
N VAL A 62 -16.13 0.70 -7.40
CA VAL A 62 -17.15 1.07 -8.39
C VAL A 62 -18.37 0.14 -8.34
N ASN A 63 -18.14 -1.16 -8.12
CA ASN A 63 -19.23 -2.12 -8.00
C ASN A 63 -20.05 -1.90 -6.73
N GLU A 64 -19.39 -1.64 -5.60
CA GLU A 64 -20.04 -1.27 -4.35
C GLU A 64 -20.80 0.04 -4.48
N GLU A 65 -20.20 1.08 -5.05
CA GLU A 65 -20.85 2.37 -5.28
C GLU A 65 -22.10 2.20 -6.15
N ARG A 66 -22.03 1.37 -7.20
CA ARG A 66 -23.20 1.01 -8.01
C ARG A 66 -24.26 0.28 -7.18
N ASN A 67 -23.85 -0.67 -6.34
CA ASN A 67 -24.76 -1.42 -5.49
C ASN A 67 -25.44 -0.52 -4.45
N TRP A 68 -24.69 0.37 -3.80
CA TRP A 68 -25.18 1.39 -2.88
C TRP A 68 -26.15 2.35 -3.58
N THR A 69 -25.84 2.78 -4.80
CA THR A 69 -26.72 3.63 -5.60
C THR A 69 -28.03 2.94 -5.92
N MET A 70 -28.00 1.64 -6.25
CA MET A 70 -29.20 0.84 -6.48
C MET A 70 -30.01 0.60 -5.21
N ALA A 71 -29.35 0.31 -4.09
CA ALA A 71 -29.99 0.10 -2.79
C ALA A 71 -30.65 1.38 -2.26
N ARG A 72 -30.01 2.53 -2.45
CA ARG A 72 -30.52 3.85 -2.05
C ARG A 72 -31.51 4.44 -3.05
N SER A 73 -31.71 3.84 -4.21
CA SER A 73 -32.71 4.31 -5.16
C SER A 73 -34.11 4.20 -4.55
N ILE A 74 -34.86 5.31 -4.59
CA ILE A 74 -36.17 5.44 -3.94
C ILE A 74 -37.12 4.33 -4.36
N GLY A 75 -37.16 4.00 -5.66
CA GLY A 75 -38.04 2.94 -6.17
C GLY A 75 -37.70 1.53 -5.67
N ASN A 76 -36.43 1.24 -5.34
CA ASN A 76 -36.06 -0.06 -4.79
C ASN A 76 -36.41 -0.15 -3.29
N MET A 77 -36.25 0.96 -2.56
CA MET A 77 -36.71 1.07 -1.17
C MET A 77 -38.24 0.96 -1.08
N GLU A 78 -38.99 1.61 -1.96
CA GLU A 78 -40.45 1.49 -2.04
C GLU A 78 -40.90 0.05 -2.33
N ARG A 79 -40.21 -0.65 -3.24
CA ARG A 79 -40.46 -2.08 -3.51
C ARG A 79 -40.17 -2.97 -2.30
N LEU A 80 -39.09 -2.71 -1.58
CA LEU A 80 -38.72 -3.48 -0.38
C LEU A 80 -39.69 -3.23 0.77
N LEU A 81 -40.10 -1.98 0.98
CA LEU A 81 -41.12 -1.58 1.95
C LEU A 81 -42.47 -2.24 1.64
N ALA A 82 -42.89 -2.24 0.36
CA ALA A 82 -44.08 -2.93 -0.08
C ALA A 82 -44.01 -4.46 0.13
N ALA A 83 -42.86 -5.09 -0.17
CA ALA A 83 -42.65 -6.52 0.02
C ALA A 83 -42.69 -6.95 1.49
N HIS A 84 -42.23 -6.10 2.42
CA HIS A 84 -42.29 -6.35 3.86
C HIS A 84 -43.59 -5.85 4.52
N GLY A 85 -44.58 -5.38 3.75
CA GLY A 85 -45.86 -4.90 4.28
C GLY A 85 -45.74 -3.60 5.10
N LEU A 86 -44.63 -2.89 4.98
CA LEU A 86 -44.37 -1.63 5.65
C LEU A 86 -44.92 -0.50 4.78
N ALA A 87 -46.15 -0.06 5.07
CA ALA A 87 -46.76 1.09 4.42
C ALA A 87 -46.16 2.40 4.97
N MET A 88 -44.90 2.68 4.63
CA MET A 88 -44.25 3.96 4.94
C MET A 88 -44.48 4.94 3.79
N THR A 89 -45.39 5.90 3.97
CA THR A 89 -45.53 7.03 3.05
C THR A 89 -44.43 8.03 3.35
N PHE A 90 -43.81 8.62 2.32
CA PHE A 90 -42.85 9.71 2.51
C PHE A 90 -43.55 10.84 3.30
N PRO A 91 -42.91 11.39 4.35
CA PRO A 91 -43.53 12.46 5.13
C PRO A 91 -43.77 13.66 4.22
N GLN A 92 -44.99 14.21 4.28
CA GLN A 92 -45.33 15.43 3.56
C GLN A 92 -44.46 16.59 4.06
N GLU A 93 -44.12 17.55 3.18
CA GLU A 93 -43.16 18.63 3.50
C GLU A 93 -43.47 19.36 4.82
N ARG A 94 -44.74 19.46 5.19
CA ARG A 94 -45.22 20.03 6.46
C ARG A 94 -44.77 19.32 7.74
N ASN A 95 -44.34 18.05 7.63
CA ASN A 95 -43.85 17.23 8.75
C ASN A 95 -42.32 17.15 8.81
N ILE A 96 -41.60 17.87 7.94
CA ILE A 96 -40.14 17.86 7.90
C ILE A 96 -39.61 18.97 8.80
N ILE A 97 -39.19 18.61 10.03
CA ILE A 97 -38.47 19.53 10.91
C ILE A 97 -37.00 19.55 10.47
N ARG A 98 -36.57 20.65 9.84
CA ARG A 98 -35.15 20.85 9.48
C ARG A 98 -34.40 21.37 10.70
N LEU A 99 -33.65 20.48 11.36
CA LEU A 99 -32.73 20.87 12.41
C LEU A 99 -31.59 21.67 11.78
N GLN A 100 -31.29 22.86 12.31
CA GLN A 100 -30.05 23.53 11.96
C GLN A 100 -28.88 22.66 12.41
N ALA A 101 -27.88 22.49 11.54
CA ALA A 101 -26.67 21.79 11.92
C ALA A 101 -25.97 22.64 12.98
N THR A 102 -26.14 22.27 14.25
CA THR A 102 -25.25 22.75 15.30
C THR A 102 -23.89 22.19 14.96
N GLU A 103 -23.02 23.03 14.43
CA GLU A 103 -21.64 22.69 14.14
C GLU A 103 -20.99 22.18 15.44
N PRO A 104 -20.62 20.88 15.54
CA PRO A 104 -20.01 20.35 16.73
C PRO A 104 -18.52 20.66 16.70
N ASP A 105 -18.04 21.41 17.69
CA ASP A 105 -16.65 21.88 17.83
C ASP A 105 -15.56 20.79 17.89
N GLN A 106 -15.89 19.48 17.85
CA GLN A 106 -14.90 18.41 17.72
C GLN A 106 -15.56 17.03 17.43
N PRO A 107 -15.21 16.35 16.32
CA PRO A 107 -15.71 15.00 16.02
C PRO A 107 -15.22 13.92 17.01
N ALA A 108 -14.22 14.21 17.84
CA ALA A 108 -13.67 13.28 18.83
C ALA A 108 -14.64 12.94 19.97
N GLN A 109 -15.64 13.78 20.24
CA GLN A 109 -16.54 13.62 21.39
C GLN A 109 -17.59 12.51 21.19
N TYR A 110 -17.86 12.11 19.94
CA TYR A 110 -18.82 11.04 19.64
C TYR A 110 -18.33 9.67 20.13
N ALA A 111 -17.02 9.39 20.05
CA ALA A 111 -16.46 8.11 20.47
C ALA A 111 -16.47 7.92 22.00
N LEU A 112 -16.40 9.02 22.76
CA LEU A 112 -16.45 8.97 24.23
C LEU A 112 -17.86 8.72 24.77
N ARG A 113 -18.89 9.25 24.11
CA ARG A 113 -20.28 9.16 24.59
C ARG A 113 -20.90 7.77 24.40
N SER A 114 -20.39 6.98 23.45
CA SER A 114 -20.88 5.63 23.17
C SER A 114 -20.22 4.53 24.01
N ALA A 115 -19.28 4.86 24.91
CA ALA A 115 -18.69 3.87 25.79
C ALA A 115 -19.70 3.44 26.86
N PRO A 116 -20.03 2.14 27.00
CA PRO A 116 -20.86 1.67 28.10
C PRO A 116 -20.17 1.94 29.43
N PRO A 117 -20.90 2.29 30.51
CA PRO A 117 -20.30 2.51 31.81
C PRO A 117 -19.58 1.24 32.27
N LEU A 118 -18.31 1.37 32.64
CA LEU A 118 -17.58 0.29 33.31
C LEU A 118 -18.34 -0.03 34.60
N ARG A 119 -18.66 -1.32 34.74
CA ARG A 119 -19.35 -1.88 35.90
C ARG A 119 -18.28 -2.26 36.91
N ASP A 120 -18.23 -1.55 38.04
CA ASP A 120 -17.41 -1.90 39.21
C ASP A 120 -17.91 -3.19 39.89
#